data_AF-A0A6L4Z1J6-F1
#
_entry.id   AF-A0A6L4Z1J6-F1
#
_cell.length_a   1.000
_cell.length_b   1.000
_cell.length_c   1.000
_cell.angle_alpha   90.00
_cell.angle_beta   90.00
_cell.angle_gamma   90.00
#
_symmetry.space_group_name_H-M   'P 1'
#
loop_
_entity.id
_entity.type
_entity.pdbx_description
1 polymer ?
#
loop_
_entity_poly.entity_id
_entity_poly.type
_entity_poly.pdbx_seq_one_letter_code
_entity_poly.pdbx_strand_id
1 'polypeptide(L)'
;MIEPKWLTVPMILAMQEECIVMFGGLAGVRDLGLLESAIARPKHLFAYQENLSIFDLAASLCVAIIRNHPFLDPLLIKLRDLSYFSTYFGCT
;
A
#
# COMPACT_ATOMS: atom_id res chain seq x y z
N MET A 1 -0.32 -17.45 14.33
CA MET A 1 0.08 -16.25 13.59
C MET A 1 -1.16 -15.44 13.31
N ILE A 2 -1.15 -14.14 13.58
CA ILE A 2 -2.29 -13.25 13.30
C ILE A 2 -2.30 -13.07 11.79
N GLU A 3 -3.38 -13.46 11.11
CA GLU A 3 -3.51 -13.29 9.67
C GLU A 3 -3.60 -11.77 9.38
N PRO A 4 -2.63 -11.18 8.66
CA PRO A 4 -2.64 -9.74 8.42
C PRO A 4 -3.84 -9.39 7.51
N LYS A 5 -4.50 -8.26 7.82
CA LYS A 5 -5.55 -7.75 6.92
C LYS A 5 -4.91 -7.28 5.62
N TRP A 6 -5.27 -7.94 4.53
CA TRP A 6 -4.80 -7.56 3.21
C TRP A 6 -5.46 -6.29 2.72
N LEU A 7 -4.64 -5.33 2.30
CA LEU A 7 -5.12 -4.14 1.59
C LEU A 7 -5.76 -4.55 0.25
N THR A 8 -6.94 -4.02 -0.02
CA THR A 8 -7.63 -4.15 -1.31
C THR A 8 -7.37 -2.91 -2.16
N VAL A 9 -7.50 -3.05 -3.49
CA VAL A 9 -7.42 -1.93 -4.43
C VAL A 9 -8.27 -0.72 -4.01
N PRO A 10 -9.58 -0.87 -3.69
CA PRO A 10 -10.39 0.26 -3.25
C PRO A 10 -9.89 0.90 -1.96
N MET A 11 -9.26 0.14 -1.06
CA MET A 11 -8.71 0.70 0.19
C MET A 11 -7.50 1.59 -0.09
N ILE A 12 -6.59 1.17 -0.98
CA ILE A 12 -5.44 1.99 -1.38
C ILE A 12 -5.90 3.23 -2.16
N LEU A 13 -6.95 3.10 -2.98
CA LEU A 13 -7.56 4.23 -3.69
C LEU A 13 -8.13 5.27 -2.72
N ALA A 14 -8.91 4.82 -1.73
CA ALA A 14 -9.44 5.69 -0.71
C ALA A 14 -8.32 6.39 0.07
N MET A 15 -7.27 5.66 0.48
CA MET A 15 -6.12 6.26 1.17
C MET A 15 -5.40 7.31 0.30
N GLN A 16 -5.23 7.03 -1.00
CA GLN A 16 -4.63 7.98 -1.93
C GLN A 16 -5.53 9.22 -2.12
N GLU A 17 -6.85 9.05 -2.16
CA GLU A 17 -7.82 10.14 -2.26
C GLU A 17 -7.75 11.05 -1.01
N GLU A 18 -7.71 10.47 0.18
CA GLU A 18 -7.49 11.21 1.44
C GLU A 18 -6.17 11.99 1.41
N CYS A 19 -5.08 11.39 0.89
CA CYS A 19 -3.81 12.09 0.71
C CYS A 19 -3.93 13.27 -0.26
N ILE A 20 -4.66 13.11 -1.36
CA ILE A 20 -4.87 14.20 -2.34
C ILE A 20 -5.66 15.34 -1.70
N VAL A 21 -6.69 15.01 -0.90
CA VAL A 21 -7.47 16.00 -0.15
C VAL A 21 -6.60 16.76 0.85
N MET A 22 -5.72 16.07 1.58
CA MET A 22 -4.87 16.68 2.60
C MET A 22 -3.72 17.51 2.04
N PHE A 23 -3.00 16.99 1.04
CA PHE A 23 -1.76 17.60 0.54
C PHE A 23 -1.94 18.43 -0.74
N GLY A 24 -3.05 18.23 -1.46
CA GLY A 24 -3.28 18.82 -2.77
C GLY A 24 -2.42 18.15 -3.85
N GLY A 25 -3.06 17.50 -4.82
CA GLY A 25 -2.36 16.88 -5.95
C GLY A 25 -3.29 16.30 -7.01
N LEU A 26 -2.72 15.54 -7.95
CA LEU A 26 -3.46 14.95 -9.06
C LEU A 26 -4.13 13.64 -8.65
N ALA A 27 -5.46 13.64 -8.61
CA ALA A 27 -6.25 12.43 -8.52
C ALA A 27 -6.21 11.67 -9.85
N GLY A 28 -5.90 10.38 -9.79
CA GLY A 28 -5.95 9.53 -10.96
C GLY A 28 -5.12 8.26 -10.84
N VAL A 29 -5.76 7.14 -11.15
CA VAL A 29 -5.09 5.86 -11.35
C VAL A 29 -4.61 5.83 -12.78
N ARG A 30 -3.31 5.62 -12.97
CA ARG A 30 -2.73 5.43 -14.28
C ARG A 30 -3.10 4.06 -14.84
N ASP A 31 -2.97 3.03 -14.01
CA ASP A 31 -3.27 1.66 -14.40
C ASP A 31 -3.64 0.81 -13.18
N LEU A 32 -4.84 0.23 -13.21
CA LEU A 32 -5.36 -0.61 -12.13
C LEU A 32 -4.63 -1.97 -12.06
N GLY A 33 -4.22 -2.53 -13.20
CA GLY A 33 -3.49 -3.80 -13.23
C GLY A 33 -2.11 -3.69 -12.59
N LEU A 34 -1.47 -2.53 -12.73
CA LEU A 34 -0.21 -2.22 -12.03
C LEU A 34 -0.40 -2.12 -10.52
N LEU A 35 -1.55 -1.64 -10.05
CA LEU A 35 -1.90 -1.57 -8.63
C LEU A 35 -2.19 -2.96 -8.05
N GLU A 36 -2.94 -3.79 -8.77
CA GLU A 36 -3.21 -5.18 -8.39
C GLU A 36 -1.91 -5.99 -8.27
N SER A 37 -1.00 -5.81 -9.23
CA SER A 37 0.34 -6.41 -9.20
C SER A 37 1.15 -5.95 -7.98
N ALA A 38 1.02 -4.68 -7.58
CA ALA A 38 1.70 -4.16 -6.40
C ALA A 38 1.18 -4.80 -5.09
N ILE A 39 -0.14 -5.03 -4.99
CA ILE A 39 -0.77 -5.70 -3.83
C ILE A 39 -0.46 -7.20 -3.79
N ALA A 40 -0.26 -7.84 -4.95
CA ALA A 40 0.09 -9.25 -5.02
C ALA A 40 1.50 -9.54 -4.47
N ARG A 41 2.44 -8.59 -4.54
CA ARG A 41 3.81 -8.75 -4.02
C ARG A 41 3.90 -9.10 -2.52
N PRO A 42 3.33 -8.32 -1.59
CA PRO A 42 3.39 -8.65 -0.16
C PRO A 42 2.67 -9.97 0.16
N LYS A 43 1.58 -10.30 -0.55
CA LYS A 43 0.91 -11.62 -0.43
C LYS A 43 1.84 -12.76 -0.81
N HIS A 44 2.58 -12.60 -1.91
CA HIS A 44 3.56 -13.57 -2.36
C HIS A 44 4.71 -13.70 -1.35
N LEU A 45 5.24 -12.60 -0.80
CA LEU A 45 6.28 -12.67 0.23
C LEU A 45 5.81 -13.38 1.50
N PHE A 46 4.61 -13.08 1.98
CA PHE A 46 4.04 -13.75 3.16
C PHE A 46 3.82 -15.25 2.93
N ALA A 47 3.42 -15.66 1.72
CA ALA A 47 3.23 -17.07 1.39
C ALA A 47 4.56 -17.85 1.29
N TYR A 48 5.66 -17.19 0.92
CA TYR A 48 6.95 -17.83 0.67
C TYR A 48 7.98 -17.65 1.80
N GLN A 49 7.81 -16.67 2.68
CA GLN A 49 8.74 -16.39 3.77
C GLN A 49 8.02 -16.41 5.12
N GLU A 50 8.35 -17.43 5.90
CA GLU A 50 7.96 -17.56 7.29
C GLU A 50 8.91 -16.70 8.14
N ASN A 51 8.45 -15.52 8.57
CA ASN A 51 9.05 -14.55 9.53
C ASN A 51 9.01 -13.07 9.08
N LEU A 52 8.20 -12.69 8.09
CA LEU A 52 8.04 -11.25 7.78
C LEU A 52 7.27 -10.53 8.87
N SER A 53 7.80 -9.38 9.28
CA SER A 53 7.05 -8.43 10.07
C SER A 53 6.04 -7.69 9.20
N ILE A 54 5.01 -7.12 9.82
CA ILE A 54 4.03 -6.25 9.16
C ILE A 54 4.75 -5.06 8.48
N PHE A 55 5.86 -4.61 9.07
CA PHE A 55 6.71 -3.55 8.50
C PHE A 55 7.38 -3.98 7.20
N ASP A 56 7.84 -5.21 7.07
CA ASP A 56 8.43 -5.74 5.83
C ASP A 56 7.40 -5.83 4.71
N LEU A 57 6.17 -6.27 5.05
CA LEU A 57 5.05 -6.32 4.10
C LEU A 57 4.67 -4.91 3.63
N ALA A 58 4.58 -3.94 4.54
CA ALA A 58 4.29 -2.55 4.21
C ALA A 58 5.41 -1.93 3.35
N ALA A 59 6.68 -2.16 3.70
CA ALA A 59 7.82 -1.69 2.91
C ALA A 59 7.82 -2.28 1.50
N SER A 60 7.56 -3.58 1.36
CA SER A 60 7.45 -4.24 0.06
C SER A 60 6.31 -3.66 -0.79
N LEU A 61 5.15 -3.39 -0.19
CA LEU A 61 4.04 -2.74 -0.87
C LEU A 61 4.43 -1.33 -1.35
N CYS A 62 5.04 -0.51 -0.50
CA CYS A 62 5.50 0.84 -0.86
C CYS A 62 6.48 0.80 -2.03
N VAL A 63 7.46 -0.12 -1.99
CA VAL A 63 8.42 -0.32 -3.10
C VAL A 63 7.70 -0.77 -4.37
N ALA A 64 6.70 -1.63 -4.25
CA ALA A 64 5.92 -2.10 -5.39
C ALA A 64 5.11 -0.97 -6.05
N ILE A 65 4.47 -0.11 -5.25
CA ILE A 65 3.74 1.07 -5.72
C ILE A 65 4.69 2.06 -6.40
N ILE A 66 5.85 2.34 -5.80
CA ILE A 66 6.86 3.22 -6.39
C ILE A 66 7.36 2.66 -7.72
N ARG A 67 7.70 1.36 -7.79
CA ARG A 67 8.24 0.74 -9.01
C ARG A 67 7.22 0.63 -10.14
N ASN A 68 5.97 0.30 -9.82
CA ASN A 68 4.95 0.11 -10.84
C ASN A 68 4.32 1.43 -11.28
N HIS A 69 4.51 2.54 -10.56
CA HIS A 69 3.88 3.84 -10.82
C HIS A 69 2.38 3.72 -11.22
N PRO A 70 1.54 3.04 -10.42
CA PRO A 70 0.14 2.83 -10.75
C PRO A 70 -0.70 4.12 -10.64
N PHE A 71 -0.18 5.15 -9.97
CA PHE A 71 -0.82 6.45 -9.82
C PHE A 71 -0.10 7.52 -10.65
N LEU A 72 -0.85 8.53 -11.07
CA LEU A 72 -0.30 9.73 -11.71
C LEU A 72 0.59 10.51 -10.75
N ASP A 73 0.18 10.63 -9.49
CA ASP A 73 0.98 11.21 -8.41
C ASP A 73 0.93 10.32 -7.17
N PRO A 74 2.01 9.60 -6.82
CA PRO A 74 2.02 8.70 -5.68
C PRO A 74 2.20 9.47 -4.36
N LEU A 75 1.18 10.19 -3.91
CA LEU A 75 1.18 10.93 -2.64
C LEU A 75 1.11 10.04 -1.41
N LEU A 76 0.56 8.83 -1.57
CA LEU A 76 0.50 7.83 -0.51
C LEU A 76 1.89 7.52 0.09
N ILE A 77 2.97 7.57 -0.71
CA ILE A 77 4.35 7.31 -0.24
C ILE A 77 5.04 8.56 0.35
N LYS A 78 4.39 9.73 0.30
CA LYS A 78 4.85 10.96 0.97
C LYS A 78 4.41 11.03 2.43
N LEU A 79 3.40 10.24 2.81
CA LEU A 79 3.11 9.98 4.20
C LEU A 79 4.26 9.19 4.82
N ARG A 80 5.15 9.91 5.50
CA ARG A 80 6.22 9.34 6.34
C ARG A 80 5.67 8.64 7.59
N ASP A 81 4.36 8.76 7.80
CA ASP A 81 3.68 8.30 8.99
C ASP A 81 3.23 6.84 8.82
N LEU A 82 4.11 5.91 9.19
CA LEU A 82 3.81 4.48 9.26
C LEU A 82 2.65 4.15 10.23
N SER A 83 2.26 5.09 11.10
CA SER A 83 1.12 4.92 12.02
C SER A 83 -0.19 4.71 11.26
N TYR A 84 -0.35 5.39 10.11
CA TYR A 84 -1.51 5.20 9.24
C TYR A 84 -1.58 3.78 8.69
N PHE A 85 -0.44 3.21 8.29
CA PHE A 85 -0.36 1.83 7.84
C PHE A 85 -0.64 0.82 8.97
N SER A 86 -0.20 1.11 10.20
CA SER A 86 -0.47 0.27 11.38
C SER A 86 -1.97 0.16 11.70
N THR A 87 -2.72 1.25 11.54
CA THR A 87 -4.19 1.26 11.73
C THR A 87 -4.91 0.34 10.74
N TYR A 88 -4.41 0.22 9.50
CA TYR A 88 -5.04 -0.62 8.47
C TYR A 88 -4.51 -2.06 8.42
N PHE A 89 -3.24 -2.28 8.76
CA PHE A 89 -2.65 -3.63 8.85
C PHE A 89 -3.00 -4.37 10.14
N GLY A 90 -3.55 -3.68 11.14
CA GLY A 90 -4.12 -4.30 12.33
C GLY A 90 -3.05 -4.82 13.27
N CYS A 91 -2.52 -3.91 14.10
CA CYS A 91 -1.99 -4.28 15.41
C CYS A 91 -2.97 -3.77 16.47
N THR A 92 -3.82 -4.65 16.98
CA THR A 92 -4.37 -4.56 18.34
C THR A 92 -4.23 -5.91 18.98
#